data_AF-A0A3Q4GFH3-F1
#
_entry.id   AF-A0A3Q4GFH3-F1
#
_cell.length_a   1.000
_cell.length_b   1.000
_cell.length_c   1.000
_cell.angle_alpha   90.00
_cell.angle_beta   90.00
_cell.angle_gamma   90.00
#
_symmetry.space_group_name_H-M   'P 1'
#
loop_
_entity.id
_entity.type
_entity.pdbx_description
1 polymer ?
#
loop_
_entity_poly.entity_id
_entity_poly.type
_entity_poly.pdbx_seq_one_letter_code
_entity_poly.pdbx_strand_id
1 'polypeptide(L)'
;MANLLSAIQSVGARILAWLLGIKYLVQSMTCKSKRQNETPYEKFKRQHVDAKMTAKKCDAEIKNKQIYNVDNTCKDTNTFILSDYEKVKAICNGHGSPYENTCLTESKNN
;
A
#
# COMPACT_ATOMS: atom_id res chain seq x y z
N MET A 1 48.64 40.80 -26.01
CA MET A 1 48.63 39.45 -26.59
C MET A 1 49.03 38.46 -25.51
N ALA A 2 48.06 37.86 -24.81
CA ALA A 2 48.29 36.76 -23.88
C ALA A 2 47.07 35.83 -23.88
N ASN A 3 46.89 35.12 -24.99
CA ASN A 3 46.01 33.94 -25.05
C ASN A 3 46.93 32.73 -25.13
N LEU A 4 47.23 32.14 -23.98
CA LEU A 4 47.92 30.86 -23.90
C LEU A 4 46.90 29.81 -23.45
N LEU A 5 46.42 29.05 -24.43
CA LEU A 5 45.84 27.72 -24.23
C LEU A 5 46.83 26.87 -23.41
N SER A 6 46.60 26.70 -22.11
CA SER A 6 47.06 25.53 -21.35
C SER A 6 46.35 25.48 -20.00
N ALA A 7 45.39 24.56 -19.86
CA ALA A 7 44.91 23.95 -18.60
C ALA A 7 43.54 23.25 -18.75
N ILE A 8 43.04 23.03 -19.97
CA ILE A 8 41.95 22.07 -20.24
C ILE A 8 42.53 20.64 -20.21
N GLN A 9 42.95 20.12 -19.05
CA GLN A 9 43.23 18.66 -18.96
C GLN A 9 43.25 17.93 -17.60
N SER A 10 42.98 18.50 -16.42
CA SER A 10 43.06 17.66 -15.19
C SER A 10 42.15 17.98 -14.00
N VAL A 11 41.22 18.94 -14.08
CA VAL A 11 40.26 19.21 -12.98
C VAL A 11 38.82 18.85 -13.31
N GLY A 12 38.54 18.43 -14.56
CA GLY A 12 37.20 18.07 -15.05
C GLY A 12 36.61 16.73 -14.57
N ALA A 13 37.38 15.87 -13.91
CA ALA A 13 36.91 14.53 -13.51
C ALA A 13 36.45 14.42 -12.04
N ARG A 14 36.69 15.43 -11.19
CA ARG A 14 36.33 15.36 -9.74
C ARG A 14 35.06 16.13 -9.36
N ILE A 15 34.53 16.96 -10.26
CA ILE A 15 33.26 17.68 -10.03
C ILE A 15 32.05 16.84 -10.50
N LEU A 16 32.22 15.93 -11.47
CA LEU A 16 31.15 15.02 -11.92
C LEU A 16 30.70 14.01 -10.84
N ALA A 17 31.55 13.70 -9.87
CA ALA A 17 31.18 12.84 -8.74
C ALA A 17 30.26 13.52 -7.71
N TRP A 18 30.25 14.86 -7.64
CA TRP A 18 29.36 15.61 -6.73
C TRP A 18 27.93 15.76 -7.28
N LEU A 19 27.74 15.74 -8.60
CA LEU A 19 26.40 15.80 -9.22
C LEU A 19 25.68 14.44 -9.27
N LEU A 20 26.42 13.33 -9.21
CA LEU A 20 25.84 11.99 -9.11
C LEU A 20 25.61 11.52 -7.66
N GLY A 21 26.30 12.13 -6.68
CA GLY A 21 26.12 11.84 -5.25
C GLY A 21 24.80 12.34 -4.66
N ILE A 22 24.22 13.43 -5.19
CA ILE A 22 22.90 13.93 -4.74
C ILE A 22 21.76 13.00 -5.17
N LYS A 23 21.94 12.22 -6.24
CA LYS A 23 20.96 11.21 -6.68
C LYS A 23 20.81 10.04 -5.70
N TYR A 24 21.78 9.85 -4.79
CA TYR A 24 21.82 8.79 -3.77
C TYR A 24 21.21 9.18 -2.42
N LEU A 25 20.71 10.41 -2.25
CA LEU A 25 19.67 10.71 -1.25
C LEU A 25 18.34 10.18 -1.79
N VAL A 26 18.27 8.86 -1.93
CA VAL A 26 17.05 8.12 -2.23
C VAL A 26 16.10 8.38 -1.08
N GLN A 27 15.17 9.30 -1.32
CA GLN A 27 13.92 9.55 -0.62
C GLN A 27 13.37 8.27 0.07
N SER A 28 13.76 8.03 1.32
CA SER A 28 13.17 7.00 2.18
C SER A 28 11.95 7.50 2.96
N MET A 29 11.35 8.61 2.51
CA MET A 29 10.06 9.10 2.99
C MET A 29 9.11 9.21 1.81
N THR A 30 8.47 8.09 1.46
CA THR A 30 7.15 8.16 0.85
C THR A 30 6.15 7.67 1.89
N CYS A 31 5.61 8.62 2.68
CA CYS A 31 4.31 8.42 3.28
C CYS A 31 3.35 8.20 2.10
N LYS A 32 2.97 6.95 1.86
CA LYS A 32 2.11 6.57 0.74
C LYS A 32 0.84 7.43 0.78
N SER A 33 0.59 8.10 -0.34
CA SER A 33 -0.58 8.95 -0.58
C SER A 33 -1.85 8.29 -0.04
N LYS A 34 -2.57 8.99 0.85
CA LYS A 34 -3.96 8.64 1.16
C LYS A 34 -4.67 8.47 -0.19
N ARG A 35 -5.31 7.33 -0.44
CA ARG A 35 -6.19 7.22 -1.61
C ARG A 35 -7.38 8.12 -1.31
N GLN A 36 -7.29 9.38 -1.74
CA GLN A 36 -8.20 10.47 -1.37
C GLN A 36 -9.67 10.17 -1.74
N ASN A 37 -9.92 9.16 -2.58
CA ASN A 37 -11.24 8.86 -3.14
C ASN A 37 -11.70 7.39 -2.95
N GLU A 38 -11.13 6.64 -1.99
CA GLU A 38 -11.60 5.26 -1.72
C GLU A 38 -12.88 5.29 -0.85
N THR A 39 -13.98 4.73 -1.36
CA THR A 39 -15.23 4.57 -0.61
C THR A 39 -15.10 3.55 0.53
N PRO A 40 -15.95 3.59 1.58
CA PRO A 40 -15.94 2.57 2.62
C PRO A 40 -16.09 1.13 2.08
N TYR A 41 -16.88 0.98 1.02
CA TYR A 41 -17.09 -0.27 0.30
C TYR A 41 -15.82 -0.80 -0.36
N GLU A 42 -15.11 0.03 -1.12
CA GLU A 42 -13.85 -0.34 -1.76
C GLU A 42 -12.77 -0.63 -0.73
N LYS A 43 -12.73 0.17 0.34
CA LYS A 43 -11.83 -0.05 1.49
C LYS A 43 -12.09 -1.40 2.13
N PHE A 44 -13.34 -1.76 2.40
CA PHE A 44 -13.69 -3.08 2.94
C PHE A 44 -13.23 -4.20 2.01
N LYS A 45 -13.58 -4.13 0.72
CA LYS A 45 -13.21 -5.15 -0.27
C LYS A 45 -11.69 -5.35 -0.32
N ARG A 46 -10.92 -4.27 -0.32
CA ARG A 46 -9.47 -4.34 -0.32
C ARG A 46 -8.88 -4.93 0.96
N GLN A 47 -9.38 -4.50 2.12
CA GLN A 47 -8.77 -4.88 3.40
C GLN A 47 -9.16 -6.30 3.81
N HIS A 48 -10.36 -6.75 3.44
CA HIS A 48 -10.96 -7.94 4.07
C HIS A 48 -11.32 -9.06 3.10
N VAL A 49 -11.22 -8.90 1.78
CA VAL A 49 -11.64 -9.96 0.84
C VAL A 49 -10.52 -10.36 -0.10
N ASP A 50 -10.07 -11.60 0.01
CA ASP A 50 -9.09 -12.19 -0.91
C ASP A 50 -9.19 -13.73 -0.89
N ALA A 51 -9.85 -14.30 -1.91
CA ALA A 51 -10.05 -15.73 -2.05
C ALA A 51 -8.74 -16.54 -2.21
N LYS A 52 -7.62 -15.88 -2.55
CA LYS A 52 -6.31 -16.51 -2.79
C LYS A 52 -5.34 -16.30 -1.63
N MET A 53 -5.81 -15.69 -0.54
CA MET A 53 -4.98 -15.42 0.61
C MET A 53 -4.55 -16.71 1.30
N THR A 54 -3.33 -16.70 1.83
CA THR A 54 -2.77 -17.82 2.58
C THR A 54 -1.98 -17.29 3.77
N ALA A 55 -1.87 -18.05 4.85
CA ALA A 55 -1.15 -17.64 6.05
C ALA A 55 0.31 -17.19 5.79
N LYS A 56 0.96 -17.71 4.74
CA LYS A 56 2.34 -17.35 4.37
C LYS A 56 2.48 -16.00 3.67
N LYS A 57 1.38 -15.33 3.31
CA LYS A 57 1.38 -14.11 2.48
C LYS A 57 1.01 -12.84 3.25
N CYS A 58 0.78 -12.92 4.57
CA CYS A 58 0.28 -11.79 5.38
C CYS A 58 1.07 -10.50 5.15
N ASP A 59 2.39 -10.52 5.35
CA ASP A 59 3.23 -9.33 5.24
C ASP A 59 3.22 -8.73 3.83
N ALA A 60 3.30 -9.59 2.81
CA ALA A 60 3.31 -9.18 1.42
C ALA A 60 1.97 -8.53 1.02
N GLU A 61 0.83 -9.15 1.37
CA GLU A 61 -0.49 -8.64 1.01
C GLU A 61 -0.86 -7.38 1.79
N ILE A 62 -0.51 -7.28 3.08
CA ILE A 62 -0.70 -6.05 3.87
C ILE A 62 0.06 -4.88 3.23
N LYS A 63 1.31 -5.10 2.82
CA LYS A 63 2.14 -4.08 2.16
C LYS A 63 1.62 -3.71 0.77
N ASN A 64 1.30 -4.71 -0.05
CA ASN A 64 0.83 -4.52 -1.42
C ASN A 64 -0.52 -3.79 -1.45
N LYS A 65 -1.46 -4.21 -0.59
CA LYS A 65 -2.79 -3.61 -0.49
C LYS A 65 -2.79 -2.31 0.32
N GLN A 66 -1.68 -1.93 0.97
CA GLN A 66 -1.54 -0.72 1.79
C GLN A 66 -2.53 -0.69 2.97
N ILE A 67 -2.50 -1.72 3.81
CA ILE A 67 -3.41 -1.88 4.95
C ILE A 67 -2.69 -1.36 6.20
N TYR A 68 -2.90 -0.08 6.50
CA TYR A 68 -2.28 0.64 7.60
C TYR A 68 -3.33 1.46 8.36
N ASN A 69 -2.97 1.89 9.56
CA ASN A 69 -3.71 2.89 10.32
C ASN A 69 -3.66 4.26 9.65
N VAL A 70 -4.48 5.21 10.12
CA VAL A 70 -4.57 6.56 9.55
C VAL A 70 -3.26 7.34 9.67
N ASP A 71 -2.48 7.06 10.70
CA ASP A 71 -1.14 7.60 10.97
C ASP A 71 -0.03 6.85 10.21
N ASN A 72 -0.39 5.90 9.35
CA ASN A 72 0.49 5.00 8.61
C ASN A 72 1.27 3.98 9.46
N THR A 73 0.89 3.78 10.73
CA THR A 73 1.42 2.66 11.50
C THR A 73 0.85 1.32 11.01
N CYS A 74 1.57 0.24 11.30
CA CYS A 74 1.09 -1.12 11.04
C CYS A 74 -0.19 -1.38 11.84
N LYS A 75 -1.17 -2.02 11.21
CA LYS A 75 -2.41 -2.42 11.87
C LYS A 75 -2.14 -3.71 12.66
N ASP A 76 -2.55 -3.75 13.92
CA ASP A 76 -2.29 -4.90 14.80
C ASP A 76 -2.94 -6.19 14.30
N THR A 77 -4.12 -6.10 13.71
CA THR A 77 -4.84 -7.25 13.17
C THR A 77 -5.64 -6.88 11.94
N ASN A 78 -5.62 -7.77 10.95
CA ASN A 78 -6.46 -7.69 9.78
C ASN A 78 -6.86 -9.10 9.31
N THR A 79 -8.17 -9.33 9.21
CA THR A 79 -8.70 -10.61 8.75
C THR A 79 -9.01 -10.54 7.25
N PHE A 80 -8.60 -11.57 6.52
CA PHE A 80 -9.01 -11.80 5.13
C PHE A 80 -10.03 -12.93 5.07
N ILE A 81 -11.15 -12.67 4.42
CA ILE A 81 -12.19 -13.64 4.09
C ILE A 81 -11.73 -14.38 2.82
N LEU A 82 -11.55 -15.69 2.95
CA LEU A 82 -11.15 -16.59 1.86
C LEU A 82 -12.34 -16.96 0.97
N SER A 83 -12.99 -15.95 0.38
CA SER A 83 -14.14 -16.13 -0.50
C SER A 83 -14.17 -15.08 -1.59
N ASP A 84 -14.88 -15.39 -2.68
CA ASP A 84 -15.19 -14.42 -3.73
C ASP A 84 -16.02 -13.27 -3.17
N TYR A 85 -15.75 -12.08 -3.69
CA TYR A 85 -16.40 -10.85 -3.24
C TYR A 85 -17.93 -10.88 -3.38
N GLU A 86 -18.46 -11.45 -4.46
CA GLU A 86 -19.91 -11.52 -4.68
C GLU A 86 -20.62 -12.37 -3.61
N LYS A 87 -19.98 -13.44 -3.12
CA LYS A 87 -20.51 -14.26 -2.02
C LYS A 87 -20.52 -13.48 -0.71
N VAL A 88 -19.47 -12.71 -0.44
CA VAL A 88 -19.41 -11.85 0.75
C VAL A 88 -20.49 -10.77 0.69
N LYS A 89 -20.69 -10.14 -0.48
CA LYS A 89 -21.73 -9.13 -0.70
C LYS A 89 -23.14 -9.71 -0.54
N ALA A 90 -23.36 -10.95 -0.98
CA ALA A 90 -24.67 -11.61 -0.87
C ALA A 90 -25.13 -11.77 0.59
N ILE A 91 -24.22 -11.83 1.56
CA ILE A 91 -24.55 -11.88 3.00
C ILE A 91 -25.47 -10.71 3.37
N CYS A 92 -25.14 -9.49 2.91
CA CYS A 92 -25.94 -8.29 3.16
C CYS A 92 -27.25 -8.24 2.37
N ASN A 93 -27.44 -9.13 1.38
CA ASN A 93 -28.60 -9.15 0.48
C ASN A 93 -29.45 -10.41 0.69
N GLY A 94 -29.70 -10.78 1.94
CA GLY A 94 -30.62 -11.86 2.32
C GLY A 94 -30.00 -13.26 2.50
N HIS A 95 -28.71 -13.43 2.18
CA HIS A 95 -28.00 -14.68 2.46
C HIS A 95 -27.42 -14.73 3.89
N GLY A 96 -27.48 -13.63 4.65
CA GLY A 96 -27.16 -13.59 6.07
C GLY A 96 -28.38 -13.47 6.98
N SER A 97 -28.11 -13.38 8.28
CA SER A 97 -29.08 -13.07 9.34
C SER A 97 -28.73 -11.75 10.01
N PRO A 98 -29.69 -10.89 10.39
CA PRO A 98 -29.40 -9.73 11.21
C PRO A 98 -28.72 -10.15 12.51
N TYR A 99 -27.64 -9.47 12.88
CA TYR A 99 -27.01 -9.68 14.18
C TYR A 99 -27.77 -8.87 15.24
N GLU A 100 -28.25 -9.56 16.27
CA GLU A 100 -29.25 -9.04 17.21
C GLU A 100 -28.94 -7.62 17.71
N ASN A 101 -29.92 -6.74 17.63
CA ASN A 101 -29.85 -5.35 18.09
C ASN A 101 -28.72 -4.51 17.45
N THR A 102 -28.26 -4.87 16.25
CA THR A 102 -27.25 -4.09 15.50
C THR A 102 -27.63 -3.90 14.03
N CYS A 103 -26.87 -3.04 13.34
CA CYS A 103 -26.92 -2.92 11.87
C CYS A 103 -25.98 -3.91 11.16
N LEU A 104 -25.46 -4.93 11.85
CA LEU A 104 -24.56 -5.92 11.28
C LEU A 104 -25.34 -7.13 10.76
N THR A 105 -24.72 -7.85 9.83
CA THR A 105 -25.26 -9.08 9.27
C THR A 105 -24.25 -10.19 9.46
N GLU A 106 -24.71 -11.32 10.00
CA GLU A 106 -23.93 -12.53 10.20
C GLU A 106 -24.18 -13.49 9.02
N SER A 107 -23.12 -14.15 8.55
CA SER A 107 -23.26 -15.22 7.55
C SER A 107 -23.97 -16.42 8.16
N LYS A 108 -24.89 -17.04 7.43
CA LYS A 108 -25.47 -18.32 7.84
C LYS A 108 -24.38 -19.41 7.83
N ASN A 109 -24.34 -20.23 8.88
CA ASN A 109 -23.51 -21.43 8.88
C ASN A 109 -24.06 -22.38 7.79
N ASN A 110 -23.21 -22.75 6.83
CA ASN A 110 -23.48 -23.83 5.88
C ASN A 110 -23.13 -25.17 6.52
#